data_AF-A0A8X6REE6-F1
#
_entry.id   AF-A0A8X6REE6-F1
#
_cell.length_a   1.000
_cell.length_b   1.000
_cell.length_c   1.000
_cell.angle_alpha   90.00
_cell.angle_beta   90.00
_cell.angle_gamma   90.00
#
_symmetry.space_group_name_H-M   'P 1'
#
loop_
_entity.id
_entity.type
_entity.pdbx_description
1 polymer ?
#
loop_
_entity_poly.entity_id
_entity_poly.type
_entity_poly.pdbx_seq_one_letter_code
_entity_poly.pdbx_strand_id
1 'polypeptide(L)'
;MSIEHPTKWFKHVDSLQRVLNSVPSRSTKYSPFELLIGVKMKNPEDVMIRNLLEESQEQLFQHRDNLRREAKQNILKIQEENRRTYNRKRKEAHLYKKGDLVAIKRTLSLETN
;
A
#
# COMPACT_ATOMS: atom_id res chain seq x y z
N MET A 1 1.84 -19.96 16.81
CA MET A 1 1.99 -18.92 17.85
C MET A 1 0.73 -18.11 18.14
N SER A 2 -0.04 -17.58 17.16
CA SER A 2 -1.38 -16.99 17.45
C SER A 2 -2.56 -17.96 17.28
N ILE A 3 -2.35 -19.11 16.62
CA ILE A 3 -3.38 -20.13 16.35
C ILE A 3 -3.88 -20.79 17.64
N GLU A 4 -3.03 -20.91 18.65
CA GLU A 4 -3.37 -21.53 19.94
C GLU A 4 -4.22 -20.62 20.83
N HIS A 5 -4.10 -19.30 20.68
CA HIS A 5 -4.81 -18.31 21.50
C HIS A 5 -5.26 -17.10 20.66
N PRO A 6 -6.35 -17.24 19.88
CA PRO A 6 -6.80 -16.21 18.91
C PRO A 6 -7.17 -14.86 19.55
N THR A 7 -7.55 -14.84 20.83
CA THR A 7 -7.89 -13.61 21.57
C THR A 7 -6.69 -12.76 21.97
N LYS A 8 -5.46 -13.29 21.86
CA LYS A 8 -4.22 -12.60 22.28
C LYS A 8 -3.46 -11.94 21.11
N TRP A 9 -4.11 -11.77 19.95
CA TRP A 9 -3.50 -11.20 18.74
C TRP A 9 -2.85 -9.82 18.97
N PHE A 10 -3.41 -9.01 19.88
CA PHE A 10 -2.92 -7.68 20.20
C PHE A 10 -1.45 -7.66 20.66
N LYS A 11 -0.98 -8.75 21.30
CA LYS A 11 0.42 -8.90 21.74
C LYS A 11 1.42 -8.95 20.58
N HIS A 12 0.94 -9.21 19.36
CA HIS A 12 1.76 -9.33 18.17
C HIS A 12 1.68 -8.10 17.25
N VAL A 13 0.88 -7.09 17.60
CA VAL A 13 0.64 -5.91 16.75
C VAL A 13 1.94 -5.17 16.43
N ASP A 14 2.81 -4.92 17.41
CA ASP A 14 4.05 -4.20 17.18
C ASP A 14 4.99 -4.95 16.22
N SER A 15 5.10 -6.27 16.40
CA SER A 15 5.88 -7.13 15.53
C SER A 15 5.31 -7.16 14.11
N LEU A 16 3.99 -7.29 13.99
CA LEU A 16 3.30 -7.26 12.70
C LEU A 16 3.45 -5.91 12.00
N GLN A 17 3.28 -4.81 12.72
CA GLN A 17 3.46 -3.46 12.17
C GLN A 17 4.90 -3.27 11.66
N ARG A 18 5.90 -3.74 12.42
CA ARG A 18 7.30 -3.69 11.99
C ARG A 18 7.52 -4.46 10.69
N VAL A 19 7.01 -5.69 10.60
CA VAL A 19 7.12 -6.53 9.40
C VAL A 19 6.39 -5.90 8.22
N LEU A 20 5.15 -5.46 8.40
CA LEU A 20 4.35 -4.84 7.33
C LEU A 20 5.01 -3.57 6.79
N ASN A 21 5.63 -2.78 7.66
CA ASN A 21 6.29 -1.54 7.26
C ASN A 21 7.69 -1.74 6.68
N SER A 22 8.32 -2.91 6.88
CA SER A 22 9.66 -3.21 6.35
C SER A 22 9.66 -3.96 5.02
N VAL A 23 8.57 -4.66 4.69
CA VAL A 23 8.48 -5.46 3.46
C VAL A 23 8.18 -4.56 2.24
N PRO A 24 9.00 -4.61 1.18
CA PRO A 24 8.73 -3.88 -0.04
C PRO A 24 7.48 -4.39 -0.77
N SER A 25 6.65 -3.48 -1.26
CA SER A 25 5.52 -3.86 -2.12
C SER A 25 5.96 -4.05 -3.57
N ARG A 26 5.36 -5.04 -4.27
CA ARG A 26 5.57 -5.23 -5.71
C ARG A 26 5.21 -3.97 -6.51
N SER A 27 4.22 -3.20 -6.05
CA SER A 27 3.68 -2.05 -6.78
C SER A 27 4.56 -0.81 -6.70
N THR A 28 5.26 -0.62 -5.60
CA THR A 28 6.14 0.52 -5.35
C THR A 28 7.61 0.17 -5.53
N LYS A 29 7.98 -1.10 -5.35
CA LYS A 29 9.34 -1.65 -5.18
C LYS A 29 10.02 -1.28 -3.85
N TYR A 30 9.34 -0.52 -3.02
CA TYR A 30 9.84 0.03 -1.76
C TYR A 30 8.89 -0.28 -0.61
N SER A 31 9.41 -0.40 0.60
CA SER A 31 8.60 -0.58 1.81
C SER A 31 7.92 0.75 2.21
N PRO A 32 6.79 0.69 2.95
CA PRO A 32 6.16 1.90 3.49
C PRO A 32 7.12 2.76 4.32
N PHE A 33 7.99 2.12 5.12
CA PHE A 33 8.98 2.82 5.93
C PHE A 33 10.02 3.56 5.08
N GLU A 34 10.57 2.91 4.04
CA GLU A 34 11.51 3.56 3.12
C GLU A 34 10.89 4.80 2.45
N LEU A 35 9.63 4.73 2.04
CA LEU A 35 8.94 5.86 1.42
C LEU A 35 8.64 7.00 2.40
N LEU A 36 8.50 6.68 3.69
CA LEU A 36 8.24 7.66 4.74
C LEU A 36 9.52 8.35 5.21
N ILE A 37 10.56 7.57 5.48
CA ILE A 37 11.78 8.02 6.16
C ILE A 37 12.91 8.28 5.16
N GLY A 38 12.94 7.58 4.02
CA GLY A 38 14.04 7.65 3.05
C GLY A 38 15.15 6.63 3.30
N VAL A 39 15.00 5.73 4.28
CA VAL A 39 16.02 4.71 4.60
C VAL A 39 15.37 3.36 4.87
N LYS A 40 16.14 2.28 4.68
CA LYS A 40 15.72 0.93 5.06
C LYS A 40 15.50 0.80 6.56
N MET A 41 14.44 0.09 6.94
CA MET A 41 14.16 -0.20 8.34
C MET A 41 15.27 -1.08 8.90
N LYS A 42 15.85 -0.66 10.03
CA LYS A 42 17.01 -1.33 10.66
C LYS A 42 16.61 -2.70 11.22
N ASN A 43 17.47 -3.69 11.04
CA ASN A 43 17.52 -4.86 11.90
C ASN A 43 18.48 -4.61 13.08
N PRO A 44 18.32 -5.32 14.22
CA PRO A 44 19.19 -5.15 15.39
C PRO A 44 20.68 -5.24 15.06
N GLU A 45 21.03 -6.07 14.07
CA GLU A 45 22.40 -6.28 13.58
C GLU A 45 22.97 -5.11 12.74
N ASP A 46 22.11 -4.23 12.20
CA ASP A 46 22.52 -3.14 11.28
C ASP A 46 22.93 -1.85 11.99
N VAL A 47 22.78 -1.77 13.32
CA VAL A 47 22.97 -0.54 14.09
C VAL A 47 24.44 -0.11 14.12
N MET A 48 25.37 -1.07 14.12
CA MET A 48 26.81 -0.80 14.27
C MET A 48 27.44 -0.15 13.03
N ILE A 49 26.99 -0.53 11.82
CA ILE A 49 27.58 -0.07 10.55
C ILE A 49 27.13 1.35 10.18
N ARG A 50 25.93 1.77 10.60
CA ARG A 50 25.36 3.08 10.24
C ARG A 50 25.83 4.25 11.12
N ASN A 51 26.36 4.00 12.31
CA ASN A 51 26.96 5.07 13.12
C ASN A 51 28.22 5.67 12.46
N LEU A 52 28.77 5.02 11.42
CA LEU A 52 29.90 5.52 10.63
C LEU A 52 29.51 6.42 9.45
N LEU A 53 28.22 6.48 9.07
CA LEU A 53 27.74 7.21 7.89
C LEU A 53 26.84 8.36 8.33
N GLU A 54 27.45 9.52 8.58
CA GLU A 54 26.72 10.77 8.77
C GLU A 54 26.26 11.29 7.39
N GLU A 55 25.04 10.94 6.99
CA GLU A 55 24.36 11.61 5.87
C GLU A 55 23.73 12.91 6.36
N SER A 56 23.87 13.99 5.58
CA SER A 56 23.22 15.26 5.93
C SER A 56 21.69 15.14 5.77
N GLN A 57 20.94 15.90 6.59
CA GLN A 57 19.47 15.89 6.52
C GLN A 57 18.95 16.26 5.13
N GLU A 58 19.62 17.18 4.44
CA GLU A 58 19.25 17.61 3.09
C GLU A 58 19.41 16.48 2.06
N GLN A 59 20.50 15.72 2.12
CA GLN A 59 20.73 14.56 1.25
C GLN A 59 19.66 13.48 1.48
N LEU A 60 19.30 13.23 2.75
CA LEU A 60 18.22 12.30 3.10
C LEU A 60 16.87 12.74 2.53
N PHE A 61 16.53 14.03 2.61
CA PHE A 61 15.28 14.54 2.05
C PHE A 61 15.24 14.41 0.52
N GLN A 62 16.33 14.78 -0.16
CA GLN A 62 16.44 14.64 -1.62
C GLN A 62 16.33 13.16 -2.05
N HIS A 63 17.01 12.25 -1.33
CA HIS A 63 16.92 10.83 -1.59
C HIS A 63 15.49 10.31 -1.42
N ARG A 64 14.82 10.67 -0.32
CA ARG A 64 13.42 10.30 -0.08
C ARG A 64 12.49 10.78 -1.19
N ASP A 65 12.68 12.00 -1.67
CA ASP A 65 11.84 12.55 -2.74
C ASP A 65 12.06 11.82 -4.08
N ASN A 66 13.29 11.38 -4.36
CA ASN A 66 13.58 10.51 -5.49
C ASN A 66 12.86 9.15 -5.36
N LEU A 67 12.94 8.49 -4.19
CA LEU A 67 12.21 7.24 -3.93
C LEU A 67 10.70 7.39 -4.16
N ARG A 68 10.11 8.49 -3.69
CA ARG A 68 8.68 8.79 -3.89
C ARG A 68 8.34 9.01 -5.35
N ARG A 69 9.21 9.69 -6.11
CA ARG A 69 9.02 9.91 -7.55
C ARG A 69 9.02 8.59 -8.32
N GLU A 70 9.97 7.70 -8.02
CA GLU A 70 10.04 6.38 -8.64
C GLU A 70 8.85 5.50 -8.26
N ALA A 71 8.49 5.47 -6.97
CA ALA A 71 7.32 4.73 -6.50
C ALA A 71 6.04 5.19 -7.22
N LYS A 72 5.87 6.51 -7.40
CA LYS A 72 4.75 7.07 -8.17
C LYS A 72 4.74 6.56 -9.61
N GLN A 73 5.89 6.54 -10.29
CA GLN A 73 5.99 6.01 -11.65
C GLN A 73 5.64 4.52 -11.71
N ASN A 74 6.11 3.72 -10.76
CA ASN A 74 5.81 2.29 -10.68
C ASN A 74 4.33 2.02 -10.45
N ILE A 75 3.70 2.79 -9.54
CA ILE A 75 2.25 2.73 -9.30
C ILE A 75 1.48 3.03 -10.58
N LEU A 76 1.84 4.09 -11.32
CA LEU A 76 1.16 4.46 -12.57
C LEU A 76 1.26 3.34 -13.62
N LYS A 77 2.44 2.72 -13.77
CA LYS A 77 2.64 1.58 -14.69
C LYS A 77 1.71 0.41 -14.35
N ILE A 78 1.63 0.05 -13.07
CA ILE A 78 0.83 -1.09 -12.61
C ILE A 78 -0.67 -0.77 -12.65
N GLN A 79 -1.07 0.47 -12.35
CA GLN A 79 -2.45 0.90 -12.51
C GLN A 79 -2.90 0.78 -13.97
N GLU A 80 -2.06 1.17 -14.91
CA GLU A 80 -2.35 1.02 -16.34
C GLU A 80 -2.44 -0.45 -16.77
N GLU A 81 -1.52 -1.30 -16.29
CA GLU A 81 -1.58 -2.75 -16.54
C GLU A 81 -2.84 -3.40 -15.95
N ASN A 82 -3.19 -3.04 -14.71
CA ASN A 82 -4.39 -3.52 -14.03
C ASN A 82 -5.65 -3.08 -14.78
N ARG A 83 -5.69 -1.81 -15.24
CA ARG A 83 -6.78 -1.26 -16.05
C ARG A 83 -6.95 -2.04 -17.35
N ARG A 84 -5.86 -2.31 -18.08
CA ARG A 84 -5.89 -3.10 -19.32
C ARG A 84 -6.38 -4.52 -19.06
N THR A 85 -5.82 -5.18 -18.05
CA THR A 85 -6.19 -6.57 -17.70
C THR A 85 -7.65 -6.70 -17.30
N TYR A 86 -8.16 -5.77 -16.48
CA TYR A 86 -9.56 -5.73 -16.09
C TYR A 86 -10.47 -5.45 -17.29
N ASN A 87 -10.17 -4.39 -18.06
CA ASN A 87 -10.97 -3.99 -19.21
C ASN A 87 -11.03 -5.09 -20.29
N ARG A 88 -9.97 -5.89 -20.46
CA ARG A 88 -9.96 -7.02 -21.42
C ARG A 88 -11.11 -8.01 -21.22
N LYS A 89 -11.56 -8.23 -19.97
CA LYS A 89 -12.65 -9.16 -19.64
C LYS A 89 -13.95 -8.44 -19.29
N ARG A 90 -13.95 -7.11 -19.32
CA ARG A 90 -15.08 -6.29 -18.90
C ARG A 90 -16.15 -6.30 -20.00
N LYS A 91 -17.41 -6.54 -19.64
CA LYS A 91 -18.54 -6.28 -20.53
C LYS A 91 -18.78 -4.79 -20.61
N GLU A 92 -19.06 -4.29 -21.82
CA GLU A 92 -19.47 -2.90 -21.99
C GLU A 92 -20.69 -2.58 -21.13
N ALA A 93 -20.68 -1.38 -20.54
CA ALA A 93 -21.75 -0.95 -19.67
C ALA A 93 -23.01 -0.67 -20.50
N HIS A 94 -24.18 -1.04 -19.98
CA HIS A 94 -25.44 -0.68 -20.61
C HIS A 94 -25.64 0.84 -20.52
N LEU A 95 -25.77 1.50 -21.67
CA LEU A 95 -26.05 2.93 -21.76
C LEU A 95 -27.57 3.15 -21.69
N TYR A 96 -28.05 3.58 -20.53
CA TYR A 96 -29.46 3.87 -20.32
C TYR A 96 -29.88 5.18 -20.98
N LYS A 97 -31.11 5.22 -21.49
CA LYS A 97 -31.75 6.40 -22.05
C LYS A 97 -32.94 6.82 -21.19
N LYS A 98 -33.36 8.08 -21.34
CA LYS A 98 -34.58 8.57 -20.68
C LYS A 98 -35.77 7.74 -21.16
N GLY A 99 -36.53 7.19 -20.22
CA GLY A 99 -37.68 6.31 -20.49
C GLY A 99 -37.39 4.82 -20.29
N ASP A 100 -36.13 4.41 -20.09
CA ASP A 100 -35.80 3.02 -19.82
C ASP A 100 -36.32 2.57 -18.46
N LEU A 101 -37.04 1.44 -18.44
CA LEU A 101 -37.42 0.76 -17.19
C LEU A 101 -36.25 -0.07 -16.69
N VAL A 102 -35.80 0.20 -15.47
CA VAL A 102 -34.67 -0.49 -14.84
C VAL A 102 -35.05 -1.02 -13.47
N ALA A 103 -34.55 -2.21 -13.13
CA ALA A 103 -34.71 -2.80 -11.80
C ALA A 103 -33.54 -2.37 -10.91
N ILE A 104 -33.83 -1.67 -9.82
CA ILE A 104 -32.84 -1.33 -8.79
C ILE A 104 -32.88 -2.41 -7.72
N LYS A 105 -31.76 -3.10 -7.50
CA LYS A 105 -31.63 -4.05 -6.39
C LYS A 105 -31.70 -3.27 -5.07
N ARG A 106 -32.72 -3.54 -4.24
CA ARG A 106 -32.74 -3.05 -2.86
C ARG A 106 -31.60 -3.70 -2.08
N THR A 107 -30.56 -2.93 -1.77
CA THR A 107 -29.63 -3.27 -0.69
C THR A 107 -30.19 -2.66 0.58
N LEU A 108 -30.42 -3.47 1.61
CA LEU A 108 -30.90 -3.03 2.91
C LEU A 108 -29.89 -2.04 3.52
N SER A 109 -30.11 -0.75 3.30
CA SER A 109 -29.60 0.32 4.15
C SER A 109 -30.77 0.77 5.01
N LEU A 110 -31.17 -0.09 5.96
CA LEU A 110 -32.09 0.31 7.01
C LEU A 110 -31.27 1.10 8.03
N GLU A 111 -31.32 2.44 7.95
CA GLU A 111 -31.43 3.32 9.12
C GLU A 111 -32.13 4.60 8.65
N THR A 112 -33.46 4.57 8.63
CA THR A 112 -34.28 5.77 8.81
C THR A 112 -35.03 5.59 10.12
N ASN A 113 -34.49 6.19 11.19
CA ASN A 113 -35.22 6.98 12.18
C ASN A 113 -34.22 7.64 13.13
#